data_AF-A0A0G2GX57-F1
#
_entry.id   AF-A0A0G2GX57-F1
#
_cell.length_a   1.000
_cell.length_b   1.000
_cell.length_c   1.000
_cell.angle_alpha   90.00
_cell.angle_beta   90.00
_cell.angle_gamma   90.00
#
_symmetry.space_group_name_H-M   'P 1'
#
loop_
_entity.id
_entity.type
_entity.pdbx_description
1 polymer ?
#
loop_
_entity_poly.entity_id
_entity_poly.type
_entity_poly.pdbx_seq_one_letter_code
_entity_poly.pdbx_strand_id
1 'polypeptide(L)'
;MQAGIGLCVTHSLTVFSVLSFIVGATTVTPQLMLPLVGELAPPHKKGVSLSIVTSGLMLGILIARLLSGTITEYTSWRSVYWMALGLQYLVSLLLWAFMPDYPSTNPSGTLSYVPLLWSIPKLLVREPALLQACLISIFTSATFTSFWTTLTFLLAGAPYHLSPLGIGLFSLIGIGAMLFGPLYARVVTDRFVPWLGVFCGELLALAGILVGTYAGTHTLAAPVLQAFLFDLGFQSAQVANRAAIYAIAPRARNRVNTAFMVFTFCGQLMGTAVGSAVYQRHGWVASGSVSVGLVGNYEGEVSQH
;
A
#
# COMPACT_ATOMS: atom_id res chain seq x y z
N MET A 1 15.12 -8.87 12.40
CA MET A 1 14.84 -9.79 13.53
C MET A 1 15.24 -9.23 14.88
N GLN A 2 16.50 -8.82 15.09
CA GLN A 2 16.96 -8.28 16.38
C GLN A 2 16.17 -7.05 16.87
N ALA A 3 15.83 -6.12 15.96
CA ALA A 3 14.97 -4.97 16.29
C ALA A 3 13.55 -5.36 16.76
N GLY A 4 13.04 -6.52 16.32
CA GLY A 4 11.71 -7.01 16.69
C GLY A 4 11.61 -7.47 18.15
N ILE A 5 12.70 -8.04 18.70
CA ILE A 5 12.77 -8.41 20.13
C ILE A 5 12.72 -7.14 20.99
N GLY A 6 13.45 -6.10 20.58
CA GLY A 6 13.43 -4.81 21.27
C GLY A 6 12.05 -4.16 21.32
N LEU A 7 11.25 -4.27 20.26
CA LEU A 7 9.86 -3.76 20.23
C LEU A 7 8.97 -4.45 21.27
N CYS A 8 9.19 -5.73 21.53
CA CYS A 8 8.37 -6.50 22.47
C CYS A 8 8.60 -6.08 23.93
N VAL A 9 9.83 -5.72 24.28
CA VAL A 9 10.28 -5.52 25.68
C VAL A 9 10.41 -4.04 26.05
N THR A 10 10.63 -3.14 25.10
CA THR A 10 10.88 -1.73 25.42
C THR A 10 9.69 -1.05 26.10
N HIS A 11 9.96 -0.28 27.16
CA HIS A 11 8.99 0.58 27.85
C HIS A 11 9.15 2.07 27.50
N SER A 12 10.23 2.44 26.79
CA SER A 12 10.47 3.82 26.35
C SER A 12 9.88 4.06 24.96
N LEU A 13 9.05 5.09 24.83
CA LEU A 13 8.45 5.49 23.56
C LEU A 13 9.51 5.86 22.51
N THR A 14 10.58 6.56 22.91
CA THR A 14 11.65 6.94 21.99
C THR A 14 12.35 5.72 21.41
N VAL A 15 12.68 4.74 22.26
CA VAL A 15 13.32 3.49 21.82
C VAL A 15 12.37 2.69 20.92
N PHE A 16 11.08 2.64 21.27
CA PHE A 16 10.07 2.00 20.45
C PHE A 16 9.95 2.61 19.06
N SER A 17 9.96 3.94 18.95
CA SER A 17 9.90 4.65 17.67
C SER A 17 11.14 4.39 16.81
N VAL A 18 12.34 4.43 17.40
CA VAL A 18 13.60 4.15 16.67
C VAL A 18 13.63 2.71 16.17
N LEU A 19 13.23 1.74 17.01
CA LEU A 19 13.17 0.34 16.59
C LEU A 19 12.10 0.10 15.52
N SER A 20 10.95 0.76 15.61
CA SER A 20 9.90 0.68 14.59
C SER A 20 10.38 1.23 13.26
N PHE A 21 11.15 2.33 13.29
CA PHE A 21 11.80 2.89 12.11
C PHE A 21 12.79 1.90 11.49
N ILE A 22 13.64 1.26 12.29
CA ILE A 22 14.59 0.25 11.80
C ILE A 22 13.85 -0.94 11.17
N VAL A 23 12.80 -1.45 11.83
CA VAL A 23 11.98 -2.54 11.28
C VAL A 23 11.36 -2.11 9.95
N GLY A 24 10.77 -0.92 9.88
CA GLY A 24 10.22 -0.35 8.64
C GLY A 24 11.27 -0.24 7.53
N ALA A 25 12.44 0.33 7.83
CA ALA A 25 13.54 0.50 6.88
C ALA A 25 14.09 -0.84 6.34
N THR A 26 14.02 -1.91 7.14
CA THR A 26 14.43 -3.26 6.73
C THR A 26 13.33 -4.07 6.04
N THR A 27 12.10 -3.54 5.94
CA THR A 27 10.95 -4.24 5.34
C THR A 27 10.98 -4.11 3.81
N VAL A 28 11.86 -4.87 3.18
CA VAL A 28 12.00 -4.95 1.71
C VAL A 28 11.40 -6.23 1.11
N THR A 29 11.11 -7.22 1.96
CA THR A 29 10.70 -8.57 1.53
C THR A 29 9.50 -8.57 0.58
N PRO A 30 8.37 -7.88 0.85
CA PRO A 30 7.20 -7.94 -0.04
C PRO A 30 7.50 -7.42 -1.45
N GLN A 31 8.42 -6.45 -1.56
CA GLN A 31 8.79 -5.81 -2.82
C GLN A 31 9.70 -6.69 -3.67
N LEU A 32 10.51 -7.53 -3.03
CA LEU A 32 11.41 -8.48 -3.68
C LEU A 32 10.71 -9.78 -4.09
N MET A 33 9.66 -10.18 -3.36
CA MET A 33 8.94 -11.43 -3.63
C MET A 33 8.27 -11.45 -5.00
N LEU A 34 7.65 -10.35 -5.43
CA LEU A 34 6.96 -10.29 -6.72
C LEU A 34 7.93 -10.49 -7.92
N PRO A 35 9.05 -9.75 -8.05
CA PRO A 35 10.06 -10.02 -9.06
C PRO A 35 10.64 -11.43 -8.96
N LEU A 36 10.98 -11.88 -7.74
CA LEU A 36 11.61 -13.18 -7.52
C LEU A 36 10.72 -14.34 -7.98
N VAL A 37 9.43 -14.30 -7.66
CA VAL A 37 8.45 -15.29 -8.13
C VAL A 37 8.29 -15.21 -9.65
N GLY A 38 8.37 -14.01 -10.22
CA GLY A 38 8.37 -13.82 -11.67
C GLY A 38 9.58 -14.44 -12.36
N GLU A 39 10.73 -14.55 -11.70
CA GLU A 39 11.95 -15.16 -12.24
C GLU A 39 11.98 -16.69 -12.00
N LEU A 40 11.54 -17.16 -10.83
CA LEU A 40 11.60 -18.57 -10.45
C LEU A 40 10.42 -19.43 -10.97
N ALA A 41 9.25 -18.82 -11.17
CA ALA A 41 8.07 -19.60 -11.54
C ALA A 41 8.18 -20.11 -13.00
N PRO A 42 7.84 -21.40 -13.26
CA PRO A 42 7.79 -21.93 -14.62
C PRO A 42 6.87 -21.08 -15.52
N PRO A 43 7.21 -20.86 -16.81
CA PRO A 43 6.45 -19.97 -17.70
C PRO A 43 4.95 -20.28 -17.75
N HIS A 44 4.58 -21.56 -17.69
CA HIS A 44 3.18 -22.03 -17.73
C HIS A 44 2.43 -21.85 -16.39
N LYS A 45 3.13 -21.60 -15.27
CA LYS A 45 2.53 -21.35 -13.92
C LYS A 45 2.84 -19.96 -13.37
N LYS A 46 3.54 -19.13 -14.13
CA LYS A 46 4.00 -17.79 -13.69
C LYS A 46 2.83 -16.89 -13.29
N GLY A 47 1.77 -16.85 -14.09
CA GLY A 47 0.56 -16.10 -13.76
C GLY A 47 -0.09 -16.55 -12.45
N VAL A 48 -0.29 -17.86 -12.28
CA VAL A 48 -0.86 -18.43 -11.05
C VAL A 48 0.00 -18.12 -9.83
N SER A 49 1.32 -18.26 -9.94
CA SER A 49 2.26 -18.02 -8.84
C SER A 49 2.28 -16.55 -8.41
N LEU A 50 2.29 -15.63 -9.38
CA LEU A 50 2.21 -14.19 -9.11
C LEU A 50 0.88 -13.80 -8.46
N SER A 51 -0.23 -14.40 -8.90
CA SER A 51 -1.55 -14.18 -8.30
C SER A 51 -1.60 -14.68 -6.87
N ILE A 52 -1.09 -15.88 -6.56
CA ILE A 52 -1.05 -16.42 -5.19
C ILE A 52 -0.31 -15.47 -4.26
N VAL A 53 0.86 -14.97 -4.67
CA VAL A 53 1.70 -14.08 -3.85
C VAL A 53 1.01 -12.73 -3.64
N THR A 54 0.40 -12.17 -4.70
CA THR A 54 -0.32 -10.90 -4.61
C THR A 54 -1.55 -11.01 -3.71
N SER A 55 -2.32 -12.09 -3.87
CA SER A 55 -3.48 -12.39 -3.01
C SER A 55 -3.08 -12.61 -1.56
N GLY A 56 -1.97 -13.32 -1.30
CA GLY A 56 -1.45 -13.52 0.05
C GLY A 56 -1.00 -12.21 0.71
N LEU A 57 -0.38 -11.30 -0.05
CA LEU A 57 0.02 -9.97 0.44
C LEU A 57 -1.20 -9.14 0.81
N MET A 58 -2.21 -9.08 -0.07
CA MET A 58 -3.47 -8.38 0.19
C MET A 58 -4.18 -8.95 1.42
N LEU A 59 -4.39 -10.28 1.43
CA LEU A 59 -5.05 -10.96 2.54
C LEU A 59 -4.29 -10.76 3.86
N GLY A 60 -2.95 -10.79 3.82
CA GLY A 60 -2.10 -10.54 4.99
C GLY A 60 -2.32 -9.16 5.60
N ILE A 61 -2.42 -8.11 4.79
CA ILE A 61 -2.71 -6.75 5.27
C ILE A 61 -4.07 -6.67 5.98
N LEU A 62 -5.08 -7.35 5.44
CA LEU A 62 -6.44 -7.33 5.96
C LEU A 62 -6.56 -8.17 7.24
N ILE A 63 -6.08 -9.42 7.20
CA ILE A 63 -6.08 -10.32 8.36
C ILE A 63 -5.23 -9.75 9.51
N ALA A 64 -4.11 -9.08 9.21
CA ALA A 64 -3.27 -8.48 10.24
C ALA A 64 -4.05 -7.47 11.10
N ARG A 65 -4.90 -6.64 10.48
CA ARG A 65 -5.76 -5.71 11.21
C ARG A 65 -6.78 -6.42 12.09
N LEU A 66 -7.47 -7.42 11.55
CA LEU A 66 -8.41 -8.24 12.32
C LEU A 66 -7.73 -8.90 13.52
N LEU A 67 -6.62 -9.63 13.30
CA LEU A 67 -5.87 -10.30 14.36
C LEU A 67 -5.36 -9.30 15.39
N SER A 68 -4.81 -8.16 14.96
CA SER A 68 -4.34 -7.12 15.88
C SER A 68 -5.47 -6.54 16.74
N GLY A 69 -6.66 -6.33 16.15
CA GLY A 69 -7.84 -5.87 16.85
C GLY A 69 -8.34 -6.90 17.86
N THR A 70 -8.49 -8.16 17.45
CA THR A 70 -8.91 -9.26 18.34
C THR A 70 -7.93 -9.47 19.50
N ILE A 71 -6.63 -9.50 19.23
CA ILE A 71 -5.62 -9.67 20.27
C ILE A 71 -5.63 -8.49 21.24
N THR A 72 -5.77 -7.26 20.74
CA THR A 72 -5.76 -6.06 21.59
C THR A 72 -7.05 -5.91 22.40
N GLU A 73 -8.18 -6.46 21.92
CA GLU A 73 -9.44 -6.50 22.67
C GLU A 73 -9.35 -7.35 23.94
N TYR A 74 -8.78 -8.56 23.81
CA TYR A 74 -8.77 -9.56 24.89
C TYR A 74 -7.46 -9.63 25.68
N THR A 75 -6.38 -9.09 25.12
CA THR A 75 -5.04 -9.13 25.73
C THR A 75 -4.37 -7.76 25.64
N SER A 76 -3.05 -7.71 25.50
CA SER A 76 -2.28 -6.47 25.35
C SER A 76 -1.82 -6.30 23.90
N TRP A 77 -1.71 -5.05 23.44
CA TRP A 77 -1.10 -4.70 22.16
C TRP A 77 0.32 -5.29 22.01
N ARG A 78 1.06 -5.53 23.11
CA ARG A 78 2.38 -6.17 23.08
C ARG A 78 2.35 -7.60 22.55
N SER A 79 1.27 -8.33 22.79
CA SER A 79 1.10 -9.71 22.29
C SER A 79 1.13 -9.77 20.75
N VAL A 80 0.68 -8.70 20.08
CA VAL A 80 0.74 -8.58 18.62
C VAL A 80 2.19 -8.58 18.12
N TYR A 81 3.08 -7.89 18.83
CA TYR A 81 4.51 -7.85 18.49
C TYR A 81 5.20 -9.20 18.72
N TRP A 82 4.85 -9.91 19.80
CA TRP A 82 5.34 -11.27 20.05
C TRP A 82 4.88 -12.26 18.98
N MET A 83 3.62 -12.18 18.56
CA MET A 83 3.09 -13.00 17.46
C MET A 83 3.82 -12.70 16.15
N ALA A 84 4.00 -11.41 15.81
CA ALA A 84 4.71 -10.99 14.60
C ALA A 84 6.17 -11.46 14.61
N LEU A 85 6.84 -11.40 15.77
CA LEU A 85 8.20 -11.93 15.94
C LEU A 85 8.24 -13.44 15.66
N GLY A 86 7.34 -14.22 16.25
CA GLY A 86 7.26 -15.66 16.04
C GLY A 86 7.02 -16.03 14.58
N LEU A 87 6.08 -15.34 13.92
CA LEU A 87 5.79 -15.55 12.51
C LEU A 87 6.98 -15.19 11.61
N GLN A 88 7.69 -14.10 11.93
CA GLN A 88 8.90 -13.72 11.21
C GLN A 88 10.01 -14.77 11.32
N TYR A 89 10.20 -15.37 12.51
CA TYR A 89 11.14 -16.48 12.70
C TYR A 89 10.73 -17.74 11.94
N LEU A 90 9.44 -18.07 11.96
CA LEU A 90 8.92 -19.19 11.19
C LEU A 90 9.18 -19.00 9.69
N VAL A 91 8.86 -17.83 9.13
CA VAL A 91 9.12 -17.53 7.71
C VAL A 91 10.61 -17.59 7.38
N SER A 92 11.47 -17.03 8.22
CA SER A 92 12.93 -17.11 8.00
C SER A 92 13.47 -18.53 8.07
N LEU A 93 12.96 -19.37 8.97
CA LEU A 93 13.32 -20.78 9.05
C LEU A 93 12.86 -21.54 7.80
N LEU A 94 11.64 -21.29 7.34
CA LEU A 94 11.11 -21.89 6.12
C LEU A 94 11.92 -21.46 4.89
N LEU A 95 12.29 -20.18 4.79
CA LEU A 95 13.16 -19.72 3.71
C LEU A 95 14.54 -20.38 3.79
N TRP A 96 15.13 -20.48 4.98
CA TRP A 96 16.42 -21.16 5.14
C TRP A 96 16.36 -22.65 4.77
N ALA A 97 15.25 -23.33 5.07
CA ALA A 97 15.10 -24.76 4.80
C ALA A 97 14.71 -25.09 3.35
N PHE A 98 13.92 -24.24 2.69
CA PHE A 98 13.29 -24.54 1.40
C PHE A 98 13.72 -23.64 0.24
N MET A 99 14.37 -22.50 0.50
CA MET A 99 14.78 -21.60 -0.58
C MET A 99 16.04 -22.14 -1.26
N PRO A 100 15.99 -22.47 -2.56
CA PRO A 100 17.18 -22.91 -3.29
C PRO A 100 18.17 -21.75 -3.45
N ASP A 101 19.46 -22.09 -3.50
CA ASP A 101 20.53 -21.11 -3.72
C ASP A 101 20.32 -20.40 -5.07
N TYR A 102 20.10 -19.08 -5.00
CA TYR A 102 19.88 -18.25 -6.19
C TYR A 102 21.21 -17.67 -6.67
N PRO A 103 21.67 -17.98 -7.89
CA PRO A 103 22.91 -17.41 -8.43
C PRO A 103 22.82 -15.89 -8.52
N SER A 104 23.94 -15.20 -8.25
CA SER A 104 24.04 -13.76 -8.45
C SER A 104 23.63 -13.38 -9.88
N THR A 105 22.65 -12.50 -10.02
CA THR A 105 22.24 -11.91 -11.31
C THR A 105 23.33 -10.99 -11.90
N ASN A 106 24.41 -10.72 -11.15
CA ASN A 106 25.60 -10.01 -11.61
C ASN A 106 26.87 -10.89 -11.41
N PRO A 107 27.08 -11.95 -12.22
CA PRO A 107 28.23 -12.84 -12.08
C PRO A 107 29.57 -12.14 -12.35
N SER A 108 29.54 -11.06 -13.15
CA SER A 108 30.72 -10.37 -13.67
C SER A 108 31.14 -9.13 -12.88
N GLY A 109 30.36 -8.70 -11.88
CA GLY A 109 30.68 -7.50 -11.08
C GLY A 109 30.68 -6.17 -11.85
N THR A 110 30.21 -6.17 -13.10
CA THR A 110 30.31 -5.04 -14.04
C THR A 110 29.32 -3.91 -13.75
N LEU A 111 28.27 -4.19 -13.00
CA LEU A 111 27.32 -3.20 -12.51
C LEU A 111 27.76 -2.64 -11.15
N SER A 112 28.33 -1.43 -11.17
CA SER A 112 28.54 -0.67 -9.94
C SER A 112 27.21 -0.12 -9.40
N TYR A 113 26.96 -0.31 -8.11
CA TYR A 113 25.70 0.01 -7.44
C TYR A 113 25.37 1.51 -7.45
N VAL A 114 26.38 2.36 -7.25
CA VAL A 114 26.19 3.81 -7.17
C VAL A 114 25.77 4.42 -8.53
N PRO A 115 26.43 4.09 -9.66
CA PRO A 115 25.94 4.49 -10.99
C PRO A 115 24.54 3.96 -11.32
N LEU A 116 24.19 2.77 -10.84
CA LEU A 116 22.85 2.22 -11.05
C LEU A 116 21.78 3.05 -10.34
N LEU A 117 22.01 3.43 -9.08
CA LEU A 117 21.12 4.32 -8.33
C LEU A 117 20.99 5.70 -9.00
N TRP A 118 22.11 6.28 -9.45
CA TRP A 118 22.10 7.56 -10.14
C TRP A 118 21.37 7.54 -11.49
N SER A 119 21.18 6.36 -12.07
CA SER A 119 20.40 6.21 -13.31
C SER A 119 18.89 6.35 -13.10
N ILE A 120 18.39 6.24 -11.85
CA ILE A 120 16.96 6.31 -11.54
C ILE A 120 16.43 7.75 -11.68
N PRO A 121 17.04 8.80 -11.07
CA PRO A 121 16.61 10.18 -11.29
C PRO A 121 16.69 10.60 -12.76
N LYS A 122 17.72 10.14 -13.49
CA LYS A 122 17.84 10.40 -14.94
C LYS A 122 16.67 9.83 -15.74
N LEU A 123 16.12 8.69 -15.32
CA LEU A 123 14.98 8.07 -15.97
C LEU A 123 13.70 8.88 -15.75
N LEU A 124 13.51 9.44 -14.54
CA LEU A 124 12.37 10.31 -14.23
C LEU A 124 12.36 11.58 -15.08
N VAL A 125 13.54 12.17 -15.34
CA VAL A 125 13.65 13.37 -16.17
C VAL A 125 13.48 13.04 -17.65
N ARG A 126 13.94 11.86 -18.10
CA ARG A 126 13.91 11.48 -19.51
C ARG A 126 12.54 11.00 -19.99
N GLU A 127 11.75 10.39 -19.09
CA GLU A 127 10.47 9.78 -19.42
C GLU A 127 9.33 10.51 -18.68
N PRO A 128 8.71 11.55 -19.26
CA PRO A 128 7.64 12.30 -18.61
C PRO A 128 6.45 11.44 -18.17
N ALA A 129 6.14 10.39 -18.94
CA ALA A 129 5.10 9.42 -18.58
C ALA A 129 5.42 8.67 -17.28
N LEU A 130 6.70 8.43 -16.97
CA LEU A 130 7.12 7.83 -15.70
C LEU A 130 6.92 8.82 -14.55
N LEU A 131 7.26 10.10 -14.76
CA LEU A 131 7.05 11.13 -13.75
C LEU A 131 5.55 11.31 -13.44
N GLN A 132 4.69 11.37 -14.47
CA GLN A 132 3.24 11.42 -14.30
C GLN A 132 2.72 10.23 -13.49
N ALA A 133 3.16 9.01 -13.83
CA ALA A 133 2.81 7.81 -13.07
C ALA A 133 3.23 7.89 -11.60
N CYS A 134 4.42 8.43 -11.32
CA CYS A 134 4.92 8.63 -9.97
C CYS A 134 4.12 9.70 -9.20
N LEU A 135 3.72 10.78 -9.88
CA LEU A 135 2.88 11.84 -9.32
C LEU A 135 1.48 11.33 -8.98
N ILE A 136 0.88 10.51 -9.84
CA ILE A 136 -0.39 9.84 -9.52
C ILE A 136 -0.19 8.96 -8.28
N SER A 137 0.84 8.11 -8.29
CA SER A 137 1.08 7.18 -7.18
C SER A 137 1.30 7.89 -5.83
N ILE A 138 1.99 9.04 -5.79
CA ILE A 138 2.20 9.79 -4.54
C ILE A 138 0.87 10.31 -3.97
N PHE A 139 0.00 10.88 -4.80
CA PHE A 139 -1.30 11.42 -4.36
C PHE A 139 -2.25 10.30 -3.95
N THR A 140 -2.41 9.26 -4.77
CA THR A 140 -3.31 8.14 -4.45
C THR A 140 -2.84 7.37 -3.21
N SER A 141 -1.53 7.22 -3.02
CA SER A 141 -0.98 6.54 -1.83
C SER A 141 -1.08 7.39 -0.56
N ALA A 142 -0.99 8.72 -0.71
CA ALA A 142 -1.20 9.66 0.39
C ALA A 142 -2.63 9.63 0.88
N THR A 143 -3.61 9.70 -0.03
CA THR A 143 -5.03 9.60 0.36
C THR A 143 -5.36 8.25 0.96
N PHE A 144 -4.77 7.16 0.42
CA PHE A 144 -5.00 5.83 0.97
C PHE A 144 -4.53 5.67 2.41
N THR A 145 -3.31 6.11 2.68
CA THR A 145 -2.76 5.96 4.03
C THR A 145 -3.40 6.95 5.00
N SER A 146 -3.73 8.16 4.53
CA SER A 146 -4.50 9.15 5.30
C SER A 146 -5.86 8.61 5.73
N PHE A 147 -6.63 8.04 4.80
CA PHE A 147 -7.95 7.44 5.08
C PHE A 147 -7.84 6.33 6.13
N TRP A 148 -7.01 5.33 5.90
CA TRP A 148 -6.91 4.18 6.82
C TRP A 148 -6.37 4.57 8.20
N THR A 149 -5.52 5.60 8.28
CA THR A 149 -5.02 6.14 9.56
C THR A 149 -6.14 6.86 10.31
N THR A 150 -6.84 7.78 9.64
CA THR A 150 -7.87 8.60 10.28
C THR A 150 -9.17 7.84 10.54
N LEU A 151 -9.48 6.81 9.75
CA LEU A 151 -10.63 5.93 9.96
C LEU A 151 -10.58 5.27 11.34
N THR A 152 -9.38 4.83 11.77
CA THR A 152 -9.18 4.25 13.09
C THR A 152 -9.56 5.25 14.18
N PHE A 153 -9.19 6.52 14.03
CA PHE A 153 -9.56 7.56 15.00
C PHE A 153 -11.05 7.92 14.96
N LEU A 154 -11.68 7.93 13.78
CA LEU A 154 -13.12 8.16 13.65
C LEU A 154 -13.93 7.08 14.35
N LEU A 155 -13.57 5.81 14.10
CA LEU A 155 -14.31 4.67 14.62
C LEU A 155 -14.09 4.48 16.14
N ALA A 156 -12.89 4.78 16.65
CA ALA A 156 -12.60 4.72 18.08
C ALA A 156 -13.23 5.90 18.86
N GLY A 157 -13.32 7.08 18.23
CA GLY A 157 -13.87 8.28 18.83
C GLY A 157 -15.40 8.40 18.72
N ALA A 158 -15.93 9.54 19.18
CA ALA A 158 -17.32 9.90 18.91
C ALA A 158 -17.51 10.14 17.40
N PRO A 159 -18.62 9.69 16.78
CA PRO A 159 -19.84 9.15 17.40
C PRO A 159 -19.89 7.62 17.60
N TYR A 160 -18.88 6.87 17.13
CA TYR A 160 -19.02 5.42 16.95
C TYR A 160 -18.57 4.58 18.14
N HIS A 161 -17.53 5.01 18.86
CA HIS A 161 -17.00 4.31 20.04
C HIS A 161 -16.79 2.80 19.85
N LEU A 162 -16.35 2.39 18.65
CA LEU A 162 -16.11 0.99 18.35
C LEU A 162 -14.89 0.48 19.11
N SER A 163 -14.97 -0.78 19.55
CA SER A 163 -13.86 -1.46 20.16
C SER A 163 -12.76 -1.80 19.13
N PRO A 164 -11.51 -2.03 19.56
CA PRO A 164 -10.43 -2.52 18.69
C PRO A 164 -10.83 -3.67 17.77
N LEU A 165 -11.64 -4.61 18.26
CA LEU A 165 -12.19 -5.70 17.43
C LEU A 165 -13.11 -5.16 16.31
N GLY A 166 -14.02 -4.24 16.63
CA GLY A 166 -14.91 -3.63 15.63
C GLY A 166 -14.14 -2.90 14.53
N ILE A 167 -13.10 -2.16 14.89
CA ILE A 167 -12.19 -1.51 13.94
C ILE A 167 -11.42 -2.56 13.12
N GLY A 168 -11.00 -3.65 13.74
CA GLY A 168 -10.38 -4.78 13.05
C GLY A 168 -11.32 -5.40 12.00
N LEU A 169 -12.60 -5.59 12.31
CA LEU A 169 -13.60 -6.12 11.38
C LEU A 169 -13.84 -5.21 10.18
N PHE A 170 -13.70 -3.90 10.33
CA PHE A 170 -13.76 -2.94 9.22
C PHE A 170 -12.75 -3.24 8.11
N SER A 171 -11.59 -3.80 8.45
CA SER A 171 -10.60 -4.20 7.44
C SER A 171 -11.11 -5.30 6.50
N LEU A 172 -12.12 -6.09 6.89
CA LEU A 172 -12.71 -7.11 6.02
C LEU A 172 -13.41 -6.52 4.80
N ILE A 173 -13.78 -5.24 4.83
CA ILE A 173 -14.35 -4.54 3.67
C ILE A 173 -13.36 -4.54 2.50
N GLY A 174 -12.05 -4.48 2.79
CA GLY A 174 -11.00 -4.59 1.78
C GLY A 174 -10.98 -5.94 1.06
N ILE A 175 -11.52 -7.01 1.66
CA ILE A 175 -11.71 -8.30 0.98
C ILE A 175 -12.74 -8.16 -0.15
N GLY A 176 -13.78 -7.36 0.07
CA GLY A 176 -14.73 -6.98 -0.98
C GLY A 176 -13.99 -6.35 -2.15
N ALA A 177 -13.24 -5.28 -1.91
CA ALA A 177 -12.46 -4.62 -2.96
C ALA A 177 -11.48 -5.58 -3.67
N MET A 178 -10.86 -6.51 -2.93
CA MET A 178 -9.98 -7.55 -3.48
C MET A 178 -10.73 -8.54 -4.39
N LEU A 179 -11.95 -8.96 -4.04
CA LEU A 179 -12.76 -9.88 -4.85
C LEU A 179 -13.32 -9.21 -6.10
N PHE A 180 -13.73 -7.94 -5.98
CA PHE A 180 -14.28 -7.16 -7.10
C PHE A 180 -13.20 -6.56 -8.01
N GLY A 181 -11.95 -6.42 -7.52
CA GLY A 181 -10.82 -5.89 -8.29
C GLY A 181 -10.58 -6.60 -9.64
N PRO A 182 -10.48 -7.94 -9.68
CA PRO A 182 -10.33 -8.67 -10.94
C PRO A 182 -11.51 -8.52 -11.91
N LEU A 183 -12.75 -8.40 -11.38
CA LEU A 183 -13.93 -8.17 -12.21
C LEU A 183 -13.88 -6.77 -12.84
N TYR A 184 -13.56 -5.77 -12.04
CA TYR A 184 -13.36 -4.40 -12.50
C TYR A 184 -12.23 -4.33 -13.54
N ALA A 185 -11.09 -4.99 -13.26
CA ALA A 185 -9.96 -5.03 -14.17
C ALA A 185 -10.34 -5.66 -15.52
N ARG A 186 -11.08 -6.77 -15.55
CA ARG A 186 -11.54 -7.39 -16.80
C ARG A 186 -12.48 -6.52 -17.62
N VAL A 187 -13.37 -5.79 -16.97
CA VAL A 187 -14.41 -5.00 -17.65
C VAL A 187 -13.87 -3.66 -18.13
N VAL A 188 -12.99 -3.04 -17.35
CA VAL A 188 -12.51 -1.66 -17.54
C VAL A 188 -11.02 -1.62 -17.85
N THR A 189 -10.15 -2.24 -17.06
CA THR A 189 -8.70 -2.09 -17.25
C THR A 189 -8.17 -2.87 -18.47
N ASP A 190 -8.68 -4.07 -18.74
CA ASP A 190 -8.21 -4.94 -19.81
C ASP A 190 -8.78 -4.57 -21.19
N ARG A 191 -9.93 -3.87 -21.20
CA ARG A 191 -10.64 -3.51 -22.44
C ARG A 191 -10.25 -2.13 -22.97
N PHE A 192 -9.66 -1.29 -22.13
CA PHE A 192 -9.38 0.11 -22.44
C PHE A 192 -7.89 0.44 -22.29
N VAL A 193 -7.48 1.62 -22.78
CA VAL A 193 -6.09 2.10 -22.68
C VAL A 193 -5.71 2.27 -21.21
N PRO A 194 -4.48 1.92 -20.77
CA PRO A 194 -4.07 1.97 -19.37
C PRO A 194 -4.39 3.29 -18.66
N TRP A 195 -4.24 4.44 -19.34
CA TRP A 195 -4.56 5.76 -18.81
C TRP A 195 -6.04 5.95 -18.47
N LEU A 196 -6.95 5.39 -19.27
CA LEU A 196 -8.38 5.43 -18.96
C LEU A 196 -8.68 4.59 -17.71
N GLY A 197 -8.00 3.45 -17.55
CA GLY A 197 -8.11 2.61 -16.36
C GLY A 197 -7.66 3.34 -15.09
N VAL A 198 -6.59 4.14 -15.17
CA VAL A 198 -6.17 5.01 -14.06
C VAL A 198 -7.25 6.02 -13.75
N PHE A 199 -7.71 6.78 -14.75
CA PHE A 199 -8.72 7.82 -14.58
C PHE A 199 -10.04 7.29 -13.98
N CYS A 200 -10.55 6.16 -14.48
CA CYS A 200 -11.77 5.56 -13.95
C CYS A 200 -11.61 5.04 -12.51
N GLY A 201 -10.43 4.48 -12.18
CA GLY A 201 -10.13 4.02 -10.81
C GLY A 201 -10.03 5.19 -9.83
N GLU A 202 -9.40 6.26 -10.25
CA GLU A 202 -9.28 7.51 -9.51
C GLU A 202 -10.63 8.20 -9.28
N LEU A 203 -11.48 8.31 -10.31
CA LEU A 203 -12.85 8.85 -10.14
C LEU A 203 -13.68 8.02 -9.15
N LEU A 204 -13.52 6.69 -9.18
CA LEU A 204 -14.18 5.80 -8.23
C LEU A 204 -13.69 6.04 -6.81
N ALA A 205 -12.38 6.25 -6.65
CA ALA A 205 -11.76 6.60 -5.39
C ALA A 205 -12.26 7.96 -4.87
N LEU A 206 -12.32 8.97 -5.73
CA LEU A 206 -12.84 10.30 -5.43
C LEU A 206 -14.31 10.24 -4.98
N ALA A 207 -15.15 9.48 -5.70
CA ALA A 207 -16.55 9.28 -5.33
C ALA A 207 -16.68 8.65 -3.94
N GLY A 208 -15.87 7.63 -3.64
CA GLY A 208 -15.79 7.04 -2.30
C GLY A 208 -15.40 8.05 -1.23
N ILE A 209 -14.35 8.84 -1.47
CA ILE A 209 -13.88 9.89 -0.54
C ILE A 209 -14.98 10.92 -0.29
N LEU A 210 -15.66 11.41 -1.32
CA LEU A 210 -16.73 12.40 -1.18
C LEU A 210 -17.87 11.87 -0.30
N VAL A 211 -18.32 10.64 -0.57
CA VAL A 211 -19.39 10.00 0.20
C VAL A 211 -18.98 9.87 1.67
N GLY A 212 -17.81 9.32 1.95
CA GLY A 212 -17.40 9.12 3.34
C GLY A 212 -16.98 10.40 4.07
N THR A 213 -16.46 11.41 3.37
CA THR A 213 -16.11 12.71 3.98
C THR A 213 -17.35 13.43 4.48
N TYR A 214 -18.41 13.51 3.66
CA TYR A 214 -19.58 14.34 3.97
C TYR A 214 -20.71 13.57 4.65
N ALA A 215 -20.84 12.25 4.43
CA ALA A 215 -21.86 11.43 5.10
C ALA A 215 -21.29 10.58 6.26
N GLY A 216 -19.96 10.53 6.42
CA GLY A 216 -19.30 9.68 7.41
C GLY A 216 -19.46 10.08 8.86
N THR A 217 -19.88 11.31 9.14
CA THR A 217 -20.22 11.78 10.49
C THR A 217 -21.64 11.40 10.90
N HIS A 218 -22.50 11.01 9.93
CA HIS A 218 -23.91 10.75 10.17
C HIS A 218 -24.26 9.26 10.16
N THR A 219 -23.55 8.46 9.36
CA THR A 219 -23.88 7.04 9.18
C THR A 219 -22.62 6.18 9.07
N LEU A 220 -22.65 5.02 9.74
CA LEU A 220 -21.57 4.02 9.66
C LEU A 220 -21.45 3.42 8.24
N ALA A 221 -22.52 3.47 7.44
CA ALA A 221 -22.51 3.00 6.06
C ALA A 221 -21.60 3.85 5.14
N ALA A 222 -21.42 5.14 5.43
CA ALA A 222 -20.63 6.02 4.59
C ALA A 222 -19.11 5.71 4.66
N PRO A 223 -18.46 5.49 5.82
CA PRO A 223 -17.08 5.02 5.89
C PRO A 223 -16.90 3.63 5.30
N VAL A 224 -17.92 2.76 5.38
CA VAL A 224 -17.91 1.43 4.74
C VAL A 224 -17.89 1.55 3.22
N LEU A 225 -18.78 2.37 2.65
CA LEU A 225 -18.84 2.63 1.21
C LEU A 225 -17.58 3.34 0.73
N GLN A 226 -17.06 4.30 1.49
CA GLN A 226 -15.78 4.93 1.21
C GLN A 226 -14.67 3.87 1.14
N ALA A 227 -14.48 3.05 2.18
CA ALA A 227 -13.44 2.01 2.19
C ALA A 227 -13.54 1.10 0.96
N PHE A 228 -14.75 0.62 0.63
CA PHE A 228 -14.95 -0.29 -0.49
C PHE A 228 -14.64 0.37 -1.85
N LEU A 229 -15.25 1.51 -2.15
CA LEU A 229 -15.07 2.21 -3.43
C LEU A 229 -13.64 2.71 -3.59
N PHE A 230 -13.09 3.24 -2.51
CA PHE A 230 -11.74 3.79 -2.48
C PHE A 230 -10.67 2.70 -2.66
N ASP A 231 -10.77 1.56 -1.96
CA ASP A 231 -9.82 0.45 -2.14
C ASP A 231 -9.93 -0.16 -3.54
N LEU A 232 -11.15 -0.27 -4.09
CA LEU A 232 -11.37 -0.77 -5.45
C LEU A 232 -10.76 0.18 -6.49
N GLY A 233 -11.00 1.48 -6.34
CA GLY A 233 -10.43 2.52 -7.19
C GLY A 233 -8.91 2.57 -7.11
N PHE A 234 -8.35 2.59 -5.90
CA PHE A 234 -6.92 2.57 -5.62
C PHE A 234 -6.22 1.38 -6.27
N GLN A 235 -6.73 0.15 -6.06
CA GLN A 235 -6.10 -1.04 -6.65
C GLN A 235 -6.15 -1.00 -8.18
N SER A 236 -7.28 -0.57 -8.74
CA SER A 236 -7.46 -0.49 -10.19
C SER A 236 -6.52 0.54 -10.82
N ALA A 237 -6.43 1.74 -10.22
CA ALA A 237 -5.50 2.78 -10.65
C ALA A 237 -4.05 2.31 -10.53
N GLN A 238 -3.66 1.69 -9.41
CA GLN A 238 -2.31 1.16 -9.21
C GLN A 238 -1.93 0.07 -10.22
N VAL A 239 -2.85 -0.84 -10.56
CA VAL A 239 -2.62 -1.88 -11.57
C VAL A 239 -2.44 -1.26 -12.96
N ALA A 240 -3.34 -0.34 -13.35
CA ALA A 240 -3.28 0.34 -14.64
C ALA A 240 -2.01 1.20 -14.77
N ASN A 241 -1.64 1.91 -13.70
CA ASN A 241 -0.46 2.76 -13.64
C ASN A 241 0.83 1.91 -13.72
N ARG A 242 0.87 0.75 -13.05
CA ARG A 242 1.98 -0.22 -13.18
C ARG A 242 2.09 -0.80 -14.58
N ALA A 243 0.96 -1.09 -15.24
CA ALA A 243 0.96 -1.55 -16.62
C ALA A 243 1.54 -0.49 -17.57
N ALA A 244 1.19 0.79 -17.37
CA ALA A 244 1.71 1.92 -18.15
C ALA A 244 3.23 2.07 -18.00
N ILE A 245 3.76 2.07 -16.77
CA ILE A 245 5.21 2.27 -16.55
C ILE A 245 6.06 1.10 -17.07
N TYR A 246 5.55 -0.12 -17.04
CA TYR A 246 6.30 -1.28 -17.53
C TYR A 246 6.46 -1.33 -19.05
N ALA A 247 5.63 -0.58 -19.79
CA ALA A 247 5.77 -0.40 -21.22
C ALA A 247 6.90 0.59 -21.60
N ILE A 248 7.23 1.55 -20.72
CA ILE A 248 8.18 2.64 -21.00
C ILE A 248 9.62 2.14 -21.18
N ALA A 249 10.10 1.29 -20.26
CA ALA A 249 11.48 0.79 -20.31
C ALA A 249 11.59 -0.71 -20.00
N PRO A 250 11.31 -1.60 -20.99
CA PRO A 250 11.32 -3.05 -20.80
C PRO A 250 12.65 -3.61 -20.30
N ARG A 251 13.78 -2.97 -20.66
CA ARG A 251 15.15 -3.34 -20.23
C ARG A 251 15.55 -2.78 -18.87
N ALA A 252 14.70 -1.98 -18.23
CA ALA A 252 14.99 -1.28 -16.97
C ALA A 252 13.91 -1.46 -15.91
N ARG A 253 13.12 -2.56 -15.97
CA ARG A 253 11.95 -2.80 -15.11
C ARG A 253 12.21 -2.59 -13.62
N ASN A 254 13.31 -3.12 -13.08
CA ASN A 254 13.65 -2.96 -11.66
C ASN A 254 13.89 -1.50 -11.28
N ARG A 255 14.49 -0.69 -12.16
CA ARG A 255 14.74 0.74 -11.92
C ARG A 255 13.45 1.56 -11.97
N VAL A 256 12.61 1.30 -12.97
CA VAL A 256 11.27 1.91 -13.09
C VAL A 256 10.43 1.63 -11.86
N ASN A 257 10.37 0.36 -11.44
CA ASN A 257 9.64 -0.04 -10.25
C ASN A 257 10.21 0.60 -8.98
N THR A 258 11.54 0.73 -8.87
CA THR A 258 12.17 1.41 -7.73
C THR A 258 11.76 2.87 -7.66
N ALA A 259 11.81 3.60 -8.79
CA ALA A 259 11.36 4.99 -8.86
C ALA A 259 9.91 5.12 -8.41
N PHE A 260 9.03 4.30 -8.99
CA PHE A 260 7.61 4.28 -8.67
C PHE A 260 7.35 4.05 -7.18
N MET A 261 7.96 2.99 -6.61
CA MET A 261 7.76 2.63 -5.20
C MET A 261 8.28 3.69 -4.22
N VAL A 262 9.37 4.40 -4.54
CA VAL A 262 9.85 5.51 -3.70
C VAL A 262 8.78 6.59 -3.58
N PHE A 263 8.17 7.00 -4.71
CA PHE A 263 7.09 7.98 -4.72
C PHE A 263 5.84 7.47 -4.00
N THR A 264 5.46 6.19 -4.21
CA THR A 264 4.38 5.54 -3.47
C THR A 264 4.60 5.68 -1.96
N PHE A 265 5.77 5.30 -1.43
CA PHE A 265 6.06 5.37 0.00
C PHE A 265 6.18 6.79 0.54
N CYS A 266 6.74 7.72 -0.23
CA CYS A 266 6.70 9.14 0.12
C CYS A 266 5.26 9.62 0.30
N GLY A 267 4.36 9.20 -0.60
CA GLY A 267 2.93 9.47 -0.50
C GLY A 267 2.34 8.91 0.79
N GLN A 268 2.57 7.63 1.10
CA GLN A 268 2.07 7.00 2.32
C GLN A 268 2.54 7.71 3.60
N LEU A 269 3.82 8.11 3.64
CA LEU A 269 4.40 8.87 4.74
C LEU A 269 3.71 10.23 4.90
N MET A 270 3.58 10.99 3.80
CA MET A 270 2.92 12.29 3.77
C MET A 270 1.46 12.17 4.21
N GLY A 271 0.74 11.19 3.66
CA GLY A 271 -0.66 10.93 3.99
C GLY A 271 -0.88 10.62 5.47
N THR A 272 -0.02 9.79 6.06
CA THR A 272 -0.10 9.46 7.50
C THR A 272 0.14 10.71 8.37
N ALA A 273 1.20 11.47 8.07
CA ALA A 273 1.58 12.64 8.86
C ALA A 273 0.55 13.78 8.75
N VAL A 274 0.16 14.13 7.52
CA VAL A 274 -0.81 15.19 7.24
C VAL A 274 -2.20 14.77 7.73
N GLY A 275 -2.63 13.55 7.41
CA GLY A 275 -3.94 13.03 7.81
C GLY A 275 -4.11 13.02 9.33
N SER A 276 -3.12 12.50 10.06
CA SER A 276 -3.17 12.50 11.53
C SER A 276 -3.19 13.91 12.13
N ALA A 277 -2.34 14.82 11.63
CA ALA A 277 -2.27 16.19 12.13
C ALA A 277 -3.55 17.01 11.85
N VAL A 278 -4.11 16.86 10.64
CA VAL A 278 -5.35 17.54 10.24
C VAL A 278 -6.54 16.98 11.03
N TYR A 279 -6.63 15.66 11.16
CA TYR A 279 -7.70 15.01 11.92
C TYR A 279 -7.70 15.46 13.39
N GLN A 280 -6.54 15.51 14.05
CA GLN A 280 -6.45 15.95 15.45
C GLN A 280 -6.90 17.40 15.66
N ARG A 281 -6.67 18.28 14.68
CA ARG A 281 -6.98 19.72 14.81
C ARG A 281 -8.37 20.09 14.32
N HIS A 282 -8.84 19.45 13.25
CA HIS A 282 -10.04 19.88 12.51
C HIS A 282 -11.04 18.73 12.25
N GLY A 283 -10.76 17.52 12.74
CA GLY A 283 -11.66 16.37 12.66
C GLY A 283 -11.72 15.69 11.29
N TRP A 284 -12.72 14.82 11.14
CA TRP A 284 -12.89 13.93 9.98
C TRP A 284 -13.08 14.67 8.66
N VAL A 285 -14.01 15.63 8.62
CA VAL A 285 -14.38 16.32 7.38
C VAL A 285 -13.18 17.05 6.80
N ALA A 286 -12.39 17.76 7.61
CA ALA A 286 -11.20 18.45 7.13
C ALA A 286 -10.14 17.49 6.57
N SER A 287 -9.92 16.34 7.21
CA SER A 287 -9.01 15.32 6.69
C SER A 287 -9.49 14.72 5.36
N GLY A 288 -10.80 14.53 5.23
CA GLY A 288 -11.43 14.09 3.98
C GLY A 288 -11.31 15.13 2.88
N SER A 289 -11.55 16.42 3.19
CA SER A 289 -11.40 17.54 2.24
C SER A 289 -9.97 17.70 1.74
N VAL A 290 -8.96 17.48 2.58
CA VAL A 290 -7.56 17.43 2.11
C VAL A 290 -7.37 16.30 1.10
N SER A 291 -7.95 15.12 1.35
CA SER A 291 -7.87 14.00 0.41
C SER A 291 -8.59 14.30 -0.90
N VAL A 292 -9.75 14.97 -0.86
CA VAL A 292 -10.43 15.49 -2.06
C VAL A 292 -9.56 16.48 -2.82
N GLY A 293 -8.88 17.40 -2.13
CA GLY A 293 -7.98 18.37 -2.77
C GLY A 293 -6.75 17.73 -3.42
N LEU A 294 -6.17 16.70 -2.79
CA LEU A 294 -5.04 15.96 -3.36
C LEU A 294 -5.46 15.19 -4.61
N VAL A 295 -6.71 14.70 -4.65
CA VAL A 295 -7.24 13.90 -5.77
C VAL A 295 -7.76 14.78 -6.90
N GLY A 296 -8.54 15.81 -6.57
CA GLY A 296 -9.11 16.72 -7.57
C GLY A 296 -8.09 17.62 -8.29
N ASN A 297 -6.97 17.99 -7.64
CA ASN A 297 -5.96 18.84 -8.30
C ASN A 297 -5.19 18.12 -9.41
N TYR A 298 -4.98 16.79 -9.34
CA TYR A 298 -4.30 16.09 -10.43
C TYR A 298 -5.21 15.85 -11.65
N GLU A 299 -6.52 15.65 -11.46
CA GLU A 299 -7.46 15.41 -12.57
C GLU A 299 -7.55 16.62 -13.51
N GLY A 300 -7.44 17.83 -12.94
CA GLY A 300 -7.36 19.07 -13.70
C GLY A 300 -6.14 19.17 -14.61
N GLU A 301 -5.00 18.62 -14.19
CA GLU A 301 -3.76 18.63 -14.98
C GLU A 301 -3.73 17.51 -16.05
N VAL A 302 -4.30 16.34 -15.76
CA VAL A 302 -4.37 15.22 -16.72
C VAL A 302 -5.35 15.49 -17.86
N SER A 303 -6.41 16.27 -17.63
CA SER A 303 -7.38 16.66 -18.67
C SER A 303 -6.80 17.64 -19.71
N GLN A 304 -5.68 18.32 -19.40
CA GLN A 304 -5.08 19.33 -20.27
C GLN A 304 -3.99 18.81 -21.22
N HIS A 305 -3.67 17.50 -21.20
CA HIS A 305 -2.64 16.89 -22.04
C HIS A 305 -3.17 15.67 -22.79
#